data_AF-A0A1Y4J2V9-F1
#
_entry.id   AF-A0A1Y4J2V9-F1
#
_cell.length_a   1.000
_cell.length_b   1.000
_cell.length_c   1.000
_cell.angle_alpha   90.00
_cell.angle_beta   90.00
_cell.angle_gamma   90.00
#
_symmetry.space_group_name_H-M   'P 1'
#
loop_
_entity.id
_entity.type
_entity.pdbx_description
1 polymer ?
#
loop_
_entity_poly.entity_id
_entity_poly.type
_entity_poly.pdbx_seq_one_letter_code
_entity_poly.pdbx_strand_id
1 'polypeptide(L)' 'MKLHASGEDYLEAILVIQKQKGMVRSIDVVRHLNLSKPSVSHAVSLLQTGGFLTVDEDHFLH' A
#
# COMPACT_ATOMS: atom_id res chain seq x y z
N MET A 1 21.65 1.12 1.12
CA MET A 1 20.74 1.34 2.26
C MET A 1 19.36 0.85 1.85
N LYS A 2 18.86 -0.25 2.43
CA LYS A 2 17.44 -0.60 2.31
C LYS A 2 16.72 0.29 3.30
N LEU A 3 16.17 1.42 2.83
CA LEU A 3 15.26 2.22 3.65
C LEU A 3 14.13 1.30 4.07
N HIS A 4 13.95 1.11 5.37
CA HIS A 4 12.69 0.60 5.89
C HIS A 4 11.63 1.60 5.46
N ALA A 5 10.74 1.20 4.54
CA ALA A 5 9.55 1.98 4.26
C ALA A 5 8.73 2.05 5.55
N SER A 6 8.55 3.27 6.04
CA SER A 6 7.67 3.59 7.16
C SER A 6 6.20 3.36 6.76
N GLY A 7 5.29 3.27 7.73
CA GLY A 7 3.86 3.18 7.44
C GLY A 7 3.35 4.37 6.61
N GLU A 8 3.96 5.55 6.78
CA GLU A 8 3.63 6.77 6.03
C GLU A 8 3.99 6.64 4.54
N ASP A 9 5.13 6.02 4.21
CA ASP A 9 5.54 5.81 2.81
C ASP A 9 4.53 4.92 2.05
N TYR A 10 3.95 3.93 2.74
CA TYR A 10 2.90 3.08 2.16
C TYR A 10 1.60 3.86 1.92
N LEU A 11 1.17 4.67 2.89
CA LEU A 11 -0.04 5.48 2.77
C LEU A 11 0.12 6.55 1.68
N GLU A 12 1.29 7.20 1.60
CA GLU A 12 1.61 8.15 0.54
C GLU A 12 1.58 7.47 -0.83
N ALA A 13 2.24 6.32 -0.98
CA ALA A 13 2.24 5.58 -2.24
C ALA A 13 0.81 5.21 -2.68
N ILE A 14 -0.02 4.73 -1.76
CA ILE A 14 -1.42 4.40 -2.03
C ILE A 14 -2.17 5.67 -2.50
N LEU A 15 -2.04 6.79 -1.78
CA LEU A 15 -2.70 8.04 -2.14
C LEU A 15 -2.25 8.57 -3.51
N VAL A 16 -0.95 8.50 -3.81
CA VAL A 16 -0.39 8.93 -5.10
C VAL A 16 -0.94 8.07 -6.24
N ILE A 17 -0.94 6.74 -6.08
CA ILE A 17 -1.48 5.82 -7.10
C ILE A 17 -2.99 6.05 -7.27
N GLN A 18 -3.72 6.26 -6.18
CA GLN A 18 -5.16 6.52 -6.21
C GLN A 18 -5.47 7.79 -6.98
N LYS A 19 -4.73 8.87 -6.75
CA LYS A 19 -4.88 10.13 -7.50
C LYS A 19 -4.56 9.99 -8.99
N GLN A 20 -3.66 9.08 -9.35
CA GLN A 20 -3.26 8.87 -10.75
C GLN A 20 -4.21 7.92 -11.51
N LYS A 21 -4.72 6.86 -10.87
CA LYS A 21 -5.47 5.78 -11.51
C LYS A 21 -6.91 5.64 -11.04
N GLY A 22 -7.31 6.34 -9.98
CA GLY A 22 -8.59 6.18 -9.28
C GLY A 22 -8.63 4.97 -8.34
N MET A 23 -7.95 3.88 -8.69
CA MET A 23 -7.97 2.61 -7.95
C MET A 23 -6.55 2.10 -7.67
N VAL A 24 -6.34 1.52 -6.49
CA VAL A 24 -5.03 1.02 -6.04
C VAL A 24 -5.12 -0.44 -5.66
N ARG A 25 -4.19 -1.27 -6.14
CA ARG A 25 -4.02 -2.65 -5.66
C ARG A 25 -2.66 -2.82 -5.02
N SER A 26 -2.51 -3.85 -4.19
CA SER A 26 -1.22 -4.18 -3.57
C SER A 26 -0.09 -4.38 -4.59
N ILE A 27 -0.41 -4.83 -5.82
CA ILE A 27 0.59 -4.97 -6.89
C ILE A 27 1.07 -3.62 -7.44
N ASP A 28 0.25 -2.57 -7.39
CA ASP A 28 0.67 -1.22 -7.78
C ASP A 28 1.64 -0.67 -6.73
N VAL A 29 1.35 -0.88 -5.44
CA VAL A 29 2.23 -0.48 -4.33
C VAL A 29 3.58 -1.22 -4.40
N VAL A 30 3.57 -2.53 -4.68
CA VAL A 30 4.77 -3.34 -4.93
C VAL A 30 5.66 -2.70 -6.01
N ARG A 31 5.06 -2.29 -7.12
CA ARG A 31 5.78 -1.68 -8.25
C ARG A 31 6.27 -0.27 -7.93
N HIS A 32 5.47 0.51 -7.21
CA HIS A 32 5.78 1.90 -6.89
C HIS A 32 6.92 2.02 -5.87
N LEU A 33 6.87 1.20 -4.80
CA LEU A 33 7.91 1.18 -3.76
C LEU A 33 9.08 0.24 -4.09
N ASN A 34 8.98 -0.51 -5.18
CA ASN A 34 9.95 -1.52 -5.61
C ASN A 34 10.27 -2.55 -4.50
N LEU A 35 9.22 -3.01 -3.81
CA LEU A 35 9.29 -3.94 -2.68
C LEU A 35 8.80 -5.34 -3.08
N SER A 36 8.99 -6.31 -2.19
CA SER A 36 8.46 -7.64 -2.41
C SER A 36 6.96 -7.71 -2.06
N LYS A 37 6.19 -8.54 -2.78
CA LYS A 37 4.79 -8.85 -2.44
C LYS A 37 4.57 -9.21 -0.96
N PRO A 38 5.37 -10.11 -0.33
CA PRO A 38 5.16 -10.43 1.09
C PRO A 38 5.42 -9.23 2.01
N SER A 39 6.38 -8.35 1.69
CA SER A 39 6.60 -7.11 2.45
C SER A 39 5.39 -6.18 2.40
N VAL A 40 4.85 -5.95 1.19
CA VAL A 40 3.68 -5.09 1.00
C VAL A 40 2.44 -5.70 1.65
N SER A 41 2.22 -7.00 1.51
CA SER A 41 1.09 -7.68 2.14
C SER A 41 1.12 -7.52 3.66
N HIS A 42 2.30 -7.67 4.27
CA HIS A 42 2.44 -7.49 5.71
C HIS A 42 2.16 -6.04 6.13
N ALA A 43 2.71 -5.05 5.42
CA ALA A 43 2.47 -3.64 5.70
C ALA A 43 0.99 -3.25 5.54
N VAL A 44 0.34 -3.70 4.46
CA VAL A 44 -1.10 -3.49 4.22
C VAL A 44 -1.93 -4.09 5.35
N SER A 45 -1.64 -5.32 5.79
CA SER A 45 -2.36 -5.93 6.91
C SER A 45 -2.16 -5.18 8.24
N LEU A 46 -0.96 -4.66 8.49
CA LEU A 46 -0.67 -3.83 9.67
C LEU A 46 -1.45 -2.51 9.63
N LEU A 47 -1.45 -1.82 8.49
CA LEU A 47 -2.18 -0.58 8.29
C LEU A 47 -3.69 -0.78 8.41
N GLN A 48 -4.21 -1.89 7.87
CA GLN A 48 -5.61 -2.27 7.99
C GLN A 48 -6.00 -2.56 9.44
N THR A 49 -5.18 -3.33 10.16
CA THR A 49 -5.41 -3.63 11.59
C THR A 49 -5.32 -2.37 12.45
N GLY A 50 -4.46 -1.42 12.07
CA GLY A 50 -4.33 -0.11 12.71
C GLY A 50 -5.44 0.89 12.36
N GLY A 51 -6.35 0.56 11.43
CA GLY A 51 -7.42 1.45 10.99
C GLY A 51 -6.97 2.59 10.07
N PHE A 52 -5.76 2.50 9.51
CA PHE A 52 -5.19 3.52 8.60
C PHE A 52 -5.48 3.24 7.13
N LEU A 53 -5.96 2.04 6.80
CA LEU A 53 -6.20 1.60 5.43
C LEU A 53 -7.44 0.70 5.39
N THR A 54 -8.29 0.89 4.38
CA THR A 54 -9.43 0.01 4.14
C THR A 54 -9.20 -0.78 2.85
N VAL A 55 -9.60 -2.05 2.86
CA VAL A 55 -9.60 -2.90 1.67
C VAL A 55 -11.05 -3.24 1.36
N ASP A 56 -11.52 -2.91 0.16
CA ASP A 56 -12.87 -3.25 -0.26
C ASP A 56 -12.99 -4.72 -0.73
N GLU A 57 -14.22 -5.13 -1.07
CA GLU A 57 -14.51 -6.49 -1.53
C GLU A 57 -13.78 -6.85 -2.85
N ASP A 58 -13.48 -5.83 -3.67
CA ASP A 58 -12.74 -5.95 -4.92
C ASP A 58 -11.21 -5.89 -4.76
N HIS A 59 -10.72 -5.88 -3.50
CA HIS A 59 -9.31 -5.82 -3.11
C HIS A 59 -8.60 -4.52 -3.52
N PHE A 60 -9.34 -3.41 -3.59
CA PHE A 60 -8.77 -2.08 -3.74
C PHE A 60 -8.45 -1.46 -2.37
N LEU A 61 -7.34 -0.73 -2.34
CA LEU A 61 -6.83 -0.03 -1.17
C LEU A 61 -7.38 1.41 -1.15
N HIS A 62 -8.01 1.80 -0.03
CA HIS A 62 -8.61 3.12 0.21
C HIS A 62 -8.11 3.74 1.51
#